data_AF-E6TTK3-F1
#
_entry.id   AF-E6TTK3-F1
#
_cell.length_a   1.000
_cell.length_b   1.000
_cell.length_c   1.000
_cell.angle_alpha   90.00
_cell.angle_beta   90.00
_cell.angle_gamma   90.00
#
_symmetry.space_group_name_H-M   'P 1'
#
loop_
_entity.id
_entity.type
_entity.pdbx_description
1 polymer ?
#
loop_
_entity_poly.entity_id
_entity_poly.type
_entity_poly.pdbx_seq_one_letter_code
_entity_poly.pdbx_strand_id
1 'polypeptide(L)' 'MSFFTNLSKEEKTEYAIVFSIFAISIIVGMVVGQNTEWFRPAFSSAGYMAASLVTCLVLFMIYNVTLFFISLSKKKSVNE' A
#
# COMPACT_ATOMS: atom_id res chain seq x y z
N MET A 1 19.22 15.99 -1.00
CA MET A 1 18.00 16.73 -0.64
C MET A 1 17.44 17.59 -1.78
N SER A 2 17.74 17.27 -3.06
CA SER A 2 17.30 18.02 -4.27
C SER A 2 16.15 17.35 -5.06
N PHE A 3 15.81 16.10 -4.72
CA PHE A 3 14.77 15.32 -5.41
C PHE A 3 13.35 15.77 -5.03
N PHE A 4 13.13 16.13 -3.75
CA PHE A 4 11.81 16.51 -3.23
C PHE A 4 11.34 17.92 -3.61
N THR A 5 12.24 18.78 -4.07
CA THR A 5 11.95 20.16 -4.46
C THR A 5 11.44 20.30 -5.89
N ASN A 6 11.72 19.31 -6.76
CA ASN A 6 11.31 19.31 -8.17
C ASN A 6 10.06 18.46 -8.49
N LEU A 7 9.50 17.76 -7.50
CA LEU A 7 8.31 16.92 -7.70
C LEU A 7 7.03 17.76 -7.77
N SER A 8 6.17 17.43 -8.74
CA SER A 8 4.82 18.00 -8.88
C SER A 8 3.98 17.68 -7.63
N LYS A 9 2.90 18.44 -7.40
CA LYS A 9 1.99 18.18 -6.26
C LYS A 9 1.36 16.79 -6.34
N GLU A 10 1.08 16.32 -7.56
CA GLU A 10 0.48 15.00 -7.80
C GLU A 10 1.47 13.88 -7.46
N GLU A 11 2.71 13.99 -7.92
CA GLU A 11 3.75 13.00 -7.63
C GLU A 11 4.05 12.92 -6.12
N LYS A 12 4.06 14.07 -5.42
CA LYS A 12 4.22 14.09 -3.95
C LYS A 12 3.10 13.35 -3.25
N THR A 13 1.86 13.49 -3.72
CA THR A 13 0.71 12.77 -3.16
C THR A 13 0.83 11.27 -3.45
N GLU A 14 1.22 10.87 -4.65
CA GLU A 14 1.45 9.46 -4.99
C GLU A 14 2.52 8.82 -4.11
N TYR A 15 3.67 9.48 -3.94
CA TYR A 15 4.74 9.01 -3.05
C TYR A 15 4.26 8.90 -1.60
N ALA A 16 3.46 9.86 -1.11
CA ALA A 16 2.89 9.80 0.23
C ALA A 16 1.92 8.62 0.41
N ILE A 17 1.11 8.32 -0.61
CA ILE A 17 0.20 7.17 -0.60
C ILE A 17 0.98 5.86 -0.59
N VAL A 18 1.97 5.72 -1.47
CA VAL A 18 2.82 4.52 -1.55
C VAL A 18 3.56 4.30 -0.23
N PHE A 19 4.12 5.36 0.35
CA PHE A 19 4.77 5.28 1.66
C PHE A 19 3.81 4.84 2.76
N SER A 20 2.58 5.36 2.76
CA SER A 20 1.52 4.95 3.69
C SER A 20 1.16 3.48 3.56
N ILE A 21 1.05 2.97 2.32
CA ILE A 21 0.79 1.55 2.05
C ILE A 21 1.90 0.68 2.65
N PHE A 22 3.16 1.04 2.45
CA PHE A 22 4.29 0.31 3.03
C PHE A 22 4.27 0.35 4.56
N ALA A 23 4.02 1.52 5.16
CA ALA A 23 3.98 1.65 6.61
C ALA A 23 2.88 0.76 7.24
N ILE A 24 1.67 0.78 6.67
CA ILE A 24 0.56 -0.07 7.13
C ILE A 24 0.90 -1.55 6.96
N SER A 25 1.51 -1.92 5.83
CA SER A 25 1.88 -3.30 5.54
C SER A 25 2.88 -3.86 6.56
N ILE A 26 3.87 -3.06 6.97
CA ILE A 26 4.85 -3.43 8.00
C ILE A 26 4.15 -3.65 9.35
N ILE A 27 3.25 -2.75 9.75
CA ILE A 27 2.52 -2.86 11.01
C ILE A 27 1.67 -4.14 11.03
N VAL A 28 0.91 -4.41 9.98
CA VAL A 28 0.11 -5.64 9.86
C VAL A 28 1.01 -6.87 9.88
N GLY A 29 2.14 -6.83 9.17
CA GLY A 29 3.16 -7.86 9.23
C GLY A 29 3.63 -8.16 10.65
N MET A 30 3.94 -7.13 11.43
CA MET A 30 4.40 -7.30 12.82
C MET A 30 3.33 -7.99 13.68
N VAL A 31 2.09 -7.53 13.58
CA VAL A 31 0.96 -8.09 14.34
C VAL A 31 0.73 -9.56 13.97
N VAL A 32 0.73 -9.89 12.68
CA VAL A 32 0.47 -11.25 12.21
C VAL A 32 1.65 -12.19 12.51
N GLY A 33 2.89 -11.72 12.32
CA GLY A 33 4.08 -12.52 12.60
C GLY A 33 4.25 -12.86 14.08
N GLN A 34 3.77 -12.00 14.99
CA GLN A 34 3.77 -12.25 16.43
C GLN A 34 2.62 -13.14 16.92
N ASN A 35 1.67 -13.49 16.03
CA ASN A 35 0.57 -14.36 16.39
C ASN A 35 1.04 -15.82 16.52
N THR A 36 1.19 -16.27 17.76
CA THR A 36 1.65 -17.61 18.11
C THR A 36 0.60 -18.71 17.87
N GLU A 37 -0.66 -18.35 17.64
CA GLU A 37 -1.72 -19.30 17.27
C GLU A 37 -1.59 -19.75 15.81
N TRP A 38 -1.15 -18.85 14.93
CA TRP A 38 -1.01 -19.13 13.50
C TRP A 38 0.40 -19.56 13.11
N PHE A 39 1.42 -19.02 13.79
CA PHE A 39 2.82 -19.32 13.49
C PHE A 39 3.54 -19.81 14.74
N ARG A 40 4.29 -20.90 14.59
CA ARG A 40 5.25 -21.29 15.63
C ARG A 40 6.28 -20.15 15.78
N PRO A 41 6.81 -19.90 17.00
CA PRO A 41 7.81 -18.85 17.22
C PRO A 41 9.01 -18.92 16.27
N ALA A 42 9.44 -20.14 15.91
CA ALA A 42 10.52 -20.39 14.94
C ALA A 42 10.21 -19.89 13.51
N PHE A 43 8.94 -19.68 13.17
CA PHE A 43 8.46 -19.22 11.86
C PHE A 43 7.79 -17.83 11.90
N SER A 44 7.93 -17.11 13.01
CA SER A 44 7.36 -15.77 13.19
C SER A 44 7.81 -14.78 12.09
N SER A 45 9.08 -14.86 11.67
CA SER A 45 9.63 -14.03 10.59
C SER A 45 9.00 -14.33 9.22
N ALA A 46 8.69 -15.60 8.93
CA ALA A 46 8.00 -15.99 7.71
C ALA A 46 6.55 -15.47 7.69
N GLY A 47 5.86 -15.55 8.84
CA GLY A 47 4.53 -14.97 9.03
C GLY A 47 4.53 -13.44 8.82
N TYR A 48 5.51 -12.75 9.41
CA TYR A 48 5.72 -11.32 9.21
C TYR A 48 5.92 -10.96 7.73
N MET A 49 6.80 -11.66 7.02
CA MET A 49 7.09 -11.38 5.62
C MET A 49 5.88 -11.63 4.72
N ALA A 50 5.22 -12.78 4.89
CA ALA A 50 4.05 -13.14 4.10
C ALA A 50 2.91 -12.13 4.31
N ALA A 51 2.60 -11.80 5.57
CA ALA A 51 1.54 -10.86 5.89
C ALA A 51 1.85 -9.45 5.40
N SER A 52 3.10 -8.98 5.49
CA SER A 52 3.51 -7.69 4.96
C SER A 52 3.31 -7.61 3.44
N LEU A 53 3.75 -8.64 2.71
CA LEU A 53 3.65 -8.68 1.25
C LEU A 53 2.19 -8.78 0.78
N VAL A 54 1.40 -9.65 1.41
CA VAL A 54 -0.01 -9.81 1.07
C VAL A 54 -0.78 -8.52 1.34
N THR A 55 -0.55 -7.88 2.49
CA THR A 55 -1.17 -6.59 2.81
C THR A 55 -0.80 -5.51 1.81
N CYS A 56 0.49 -5.44 1.44
CA CYS A 56 0.98 -4.49 0.44
C CYS A 56 0.30 -4.70 -0.92
N LEU A 57 0.22 -5.95 -1.38
CA LEU A 57 -0.47 -6.31 -2.63
C LEU A 57 -1.94 -5.91 -2.61
N VAL A 58 -2.65 -6.21 -1.51
CA VAL A 58 -4.09 -5.88 -1.37
C VAL A 58 -4.30 -4.38 -1.39
N LEU A 59 -3.53 -3.61 -0.60
CA LEU A 59 -3.66 -2.15 -0.55
C LEU A 59 -3.29 -1.50 -1.88
N PHE A 60 -2.24 -2.00 -2.55
CA PHE A 60 -1.86 -1.53 -3.87
C PHE A 60 -2.94 -1.85 -4.92
N MET A 61 -3.55 -3.02 -4.85
CA MET A 61 -4.67 -3.38 -5.71
C MET A 61 -5.87 -2.45 -5.49
N ILE A 62 -6.25 -2.18 -4.24
CA ILE A 62 -7.34 -1.25 -3.90
C ILE A 62 -7.04 0.16 -4.45
N TYR A 63 -5.81 0.64 -4.30
CA TYR A 63 -5.39 1.93 -4.84
C TYR A 63 -5.56 1.99 -6.36
N ASN A 64 -5.07 0.99 -7.10
CA ASN A 64 -5.20 0.94 -8.56
C ASN A 64 -6.67 0.83 -9.02
N VAL A 65 -7.47 0.03 -8.33
CA VAL A 65 -8.91 -0.09 -8.61
C VAL A 65 -9.61 1.26 -8.40
N THR A 66 -9.27 1.97 -7.32
CA THR A 66 -9.85 3.30 -7.03
C THR A 66 -9.47 4.31 -8.11
N LEU A 67 -8.20 4.35 -8.51
CA LEU A 67 -7.74 5.19 -9.62
C LEU A 67 -8.46 4.87 -10.93
N PHE A 68 -8.66 3.58 -11.23
CA PHE A 68 -9.39 3.16 -12.42
C PHE A 68 -10.81 3.72 -12.44
N PHE A 69 -11.57 3.56 -11.36
CA PHE A 69 -12.94 4.10 -11.26
C PHE A 69 -13.00 5.63 -11.31
N ILE A 70 -12.05 6.32 -10.67
CA ILE A 70 -11.94 7.79 -10.75
C ILE A 70 -11.69 8.20 -12.21
N SER A 71 -10.74 7.55 -12.89
CA SER A 71 -10.40 7.87 -14.28
C SER A 71 -11.59 7.67 -15.23
N LEU A 72 -12.36 6.60 -15.00
CA LEU A 72 -13.54 6.25 -15.78
C LEU A 72 -14.67 7.26 -15.56
N SER A 73 -14.86 7.71 -14.32
CA SER A 73 -15.86 8.73 -13.96
C SER A 73 -15.51 10.11 -14.52
N LYS A 74 -14.22 10.50 -14.47
CA LYS A 74 -13.73 11.76 -15.04
C LYS A 74 -13.93 11.83 -16.56
N LYS A 75 -13.74 10.71 -17.26
CA LYS A 75 -13.92 10.62 -18.72
C LYS A 75 -15.39 10.78 -19.15
N LYS A 76 -16.34 10.42 -18.28
CA LYS A 76 -17.78 10.59 -18.54
C LYS A 76 -18.22 12.06 -18.43
N SER A 77 -17.72 12.79 -17.43
CA SER A 77 -18.06 14.20 -17.18
C SER A 77 -17.54 15.19 -18.23
N VAL A 78 -16.59 14.80 -19.09
CA VAL A 78 -16.05 15.65 -20.17
C VAL A 78 -16.79 15.44 -21.49
N ASN A 79 -17.61 14.39 -21.61
CA ASN A 79 -18.38 14.05 -22.81
C ASN A 79 -19.90 14.28 -22.66
N GLU A 80 -20.33 14.90 -21.56
CA GLU A 80 -21.69 15.47 -21.37
C GLU A 80 -21.61 17.00 -21.48
#